data_AF-A0A5C3KGT1-F1
#
_entry.id   AF-A0A5C3KGT1-F1
#
_cell.length_a   1.000
_cell.length_b   1.000
_cell.length_c   1.000
_cell.angle_alpha   90.00
_cell.angle_beta   90.00
_cell.angle_gamma   90.00
#
_symmetry.space_group_name_H-M   'P 1'
#
loop_
_entity.id
_entity.type
_entity.pdbx_description
1 polymer ?
#
loop_
_entity_poly.entity_id
_entity_poly.type
_entity_poly.pdbx_seq_one_letter_code
_entity_poly.pdbx_strand_id
1 'polypeptide(L)'
;MSSAWPKLPAVLFITQVSSIMIAKEHRQNEAHPGLIVFQCTPLDGIDDETEREYLVLDDCSRLREIVQSFPKRRYYEPSLLVICW
;
A
#
# COMPACT_ATOMS: atom_id res chain seq x y z
N MET A 1 -25.56 19.71 21.49
CA MET A 1 -24.33 18.94 21.80
C MET A 1 -24.26 17.84 20.75
N SER A 2 -23.54 18.11 19.65
CA SER A 2 -22.25 17.47 19.30
C SER A 2 -22.44 15.98 18.98
N SER A 3 -22.10 15.39 17.84
CA SER A 3 -21.32 15.77 16.64
C SER A 3 -21.53 14.60 15.67
N ALA A 4 -22.01 14.82 14.44
CA ALA A 4 -21.22 14.96 13.22
C ALA A 4 -20.89 13.64 12.46
N TRP A 5 -21.71 13.36 11.44
CA TRP A 5 -21.40 12.83 10.09
C TRP A 5 -20.84 11.38 9.86
N PRO A 6 -21.06 10.80 8.66
CA PRO A 6 -21.58 9.43 8.51
C PRO A 6 -20.66 8.45 7.74
N LYS A 7 -21.07 7.16 7.72
CA LYS A 7 -20.82 6.10 6.72
C LYS A 7 -19.39 6.04 6.13
N LEU A 8 -18.58 5.10 6.60
CA LEU A 8 -17.44 4.62 5.83
C LEU A 8 -17.91 3.48 4.89
N PRO A 9 -17.72 3.61 3.57
CA PRO A 9 -18.04 2.56 2.61
C PRO A 9 -16.91 1.51 2.60
N ALA A 10 -17.29 0.26 2.33
CA ALA A 10 -16.44 -0.79 1.79
C ALA A 10 -15.02 -0.86 2.38
N VAL A 11 -14.87 -1.59 3.50
CA VAL A 11 -13.62 -2.29 3.79
C VAL A 11 -13.46 -3.36 2.72
N LEU A 12 -12.95 -2.92 1.57
CA LEU A 12 -12.41 -3.80 0.55
C LEU A 12 -11.29 -4.55 1.27
N PHE A 13 -11.45 -5.85 1.46
CA PHE A 13 -10.34 -6.71 1.82
C PHE A 13 -9.34 -6.63 0.65
N ILE A 14 -8.39 -5.71 0.74
CA ILE A 14 -7.42 -5.46 -0.31
C ILE A 14 -6.32 -6.51 -0.18
N THR A 15 -6.62 -7.73 -0.62
CA THR A 15 -5.60 -8.73 -0.98
C THR A 15 -4.92 -8.39 -2.32
N GLN A 16 -5.23 -7.24 -2.94
CA GLN A 16 -4.64 -6.77 -4.18
C GLN A 16 -4.18 -5.31 -4.11
N VAL A 17 -2.87 -5.12 -4.15
CA VAL A 17 -2.20 -3.83 -4.36
C VAL A 17 -2.98 -3.01 -5.39
N SER A 18 -3.64 -1.96 -4.92
CA SER A 18 -4.38 -1.04 -5.76
C SER A 18 -3.54 0.23 -5.90
N SER A 19 -2.86 0.39 -7.03
CA SER A 19 -2.31 1.70 -7.40
C SER A 19 -3.49 2.63 -7.67
N ILE A 20 -3.83 3.48 -6.70
CA ILE A 20 -4.83 4.53 -6.92
C ILE A 20 -4.13 5.63 -7.73
N MET A 21 -4.23 5.53 -9.05
CA MET A 21 -3.90 6.64 -9.94
C MET A 21 -4.98 7.72 -9.74
N ILE A 22 -4.74 8.67 -8.83
CA ILE A 22 -5.55 9.88 -8.75
C ILE A 22 -5.17 10.78 -9.93
N ALA A 23 -5.72 10.55 -11.12
CA ALA A 23 -5.93 11.62 -12.10
C ALA A 23 -6.89 11.26 -13.22
N LYS A 24 -7.91 12.11 -13.33
CA LYS A 24 -8.70 12.34 -14.53
C LYS A 24 -7.93 13.35 -15.39
N GLU A 25 -7.49 12.90 -16.56
CA GLU A 25 -7.12 13.69 -17.74
C GLU A 25 -5.87 14.61 -17.69
N HIS A 26 -5.34 14.86 -18.88
CA HIS A 26 -3.93 15.00 -19.23
C HIS A 26 -3.43 16.46 -19.18
N ARG A 27 -2.31 16.74 -18.48
CA ARG A 27 -1.39 17.85 -18.77
C ARG A 27 0.06 17.37 -18.72
N GLN A 28 0.81 17.59 -19.79
CA GLN A 28 2.13 16.99 -20.07
C GLN A 28 3.29 17.43 -19.14
N ASN A 29 3.03 18.12 -18.02
CA ASN A 29 4.08 18.72 -17.20
C ASN A 29 3.84 18.67 -15.68
N GLU A 30 2.84 17.93 -15.21
CA GLU A 30 2.56 17.81 -13.79
C GLU A 30 2.96 16.41 -13.33
N ALA A 31 3.98 16.33 -12.47
CA ALA A 31 4.31 15.09 -11.77
C ALA A 31 3.12 14.73 -10.88
N HIS A 32 2.57 13.53 -11.07
CA HIS A 32 1.43 13.08 -10.28
C HIS A 32 1.96 12.43 -8.99
N PRO A 33 1.30 12.56 -7.84
CA PRO A 33 1.66 11.76 -6.67
C PRO A 33 1.18 10.32 -6.89
N GLY A 34 2.10 9.35 -6.83
CA GLY A 34 1.73 7.93 -6.77
C GLY A 34 1.75 7.46 -5.32
N LEU A 35 0.68 6.83 -4.83
CA LEU A 35 0.65 6.25 -3.47
C LEU A 35 0.54 4.72 -3.56
N ILE A 36 1.46 4.04 -2.88
CA ILE A 36 1.44 2.61 -2.63
C ILE A 36 0.94 2.41 -1.21
N VAL A 37 -0.19 1.72 -1.05
CA VAL A 37 -0.66 1.26 0.25
C VAL A 37 -0.28 -0.21 0.38
N PHE A 38 0.60 -0.50 1.32
CA PHE A 38 1.12 -1.84 1.56
C PHE A 38 0.72 -2.31 2.96
N GLN A 39 -0.06 -3.39 3.02
CA GLN A 39 -0.46 -4.02 4.27
C GLN A 39 0.46 -5.20 4.57
N CYS A 40 1.05 -5.20 5.77
CA CYS A 40 1.87 -6.30 6.27
C CYS A 40 1.01 -7.41 6.86
N THR A 41 1.58 -8.60 6.91
CA THR A 41 1.01 -9.78 7.56
C THR A 41 0.94 -9.55 9.07
N PRO A 42 -0.22 -9.78 9.73
CA PRO A 42 -0.32 -9.68 11.18
C PRO A 42 0.62 -10.69 11.87
N LEU A 43 1.31 -10.23 12.92
CA LEU A 43 2.20 -11.08 13.72
C LEU A 43 1.59 -11.51 15.07
N ASP A 44 0.34 -11.13 15.32
CA ASP A 44 -0.37 -11.48 16.55
C ASP A 44 -0.62 -12.98 16.64
N GLY A 45 -0.28 -13.56 17.80
CA GLY A 45 -0.45 -15.00 18.06
C GLY A 45 0.66 -15.89 17.51
N ILE A 46 1.76 -15.31 17.02
CA ILE A 46 2.95 -16.05 16.59
C ILE A 46 4.00 -15.95 17.69
N ASP A 47 4.22 -17.08 18.38
CA ASP A 47 5.14 -17.21 19.50
C ASP A 47 6.56 -17.60 19.06
N ASP A 48 6.72 -18.17 17.86
CA ASP A 48 8.03 -18.52 17.31
C ASP A 48 8.68 -17.31 16.62
N GLU A 49 9.82 -16.87 17.15
CA GLU A 49 10.56 -15.73 16.61
C GLU A 49 11.04 -15.99 15.17
N THR A 50 11.38 -17.24 14.85
CA THR A 50 11.83 -17.60 13.50
C THR A 50 10.70 -17.45 12.49
N GLU A 51 9.50 -17.94 12.81
CA GLU A 51 8.30 -17.74 11.99
C GLU A 51 7.97 -16.24 11.80
N ARG A 52 8.07 -15.43 12.87
CA ARG A 52 7.86 -13.97 12.78
C ARG A 52 8.84 -13.31 11.80
N GLU A 53 10.13 -13.64 11.90
CA GLU A 53 11.16 -13.12 10.99
C GLU A 53 10.88 -13.51 9.53
N TYR A 54 10.47 -14.77 9.29
CA TYR A 54 10.15 -15.24 7.95
C TYR A 54 8.95 -14.50 7.34
N LEU A 55 7.91 -14.19 8.12
CA LEU A 55 6.77 -13.42 7.62
C LEU A 55 7.15 -11.99 7.25
N VAL A 56 8.01 -11.35 8.04
CA VAL A 56 8.55 -10.02 7.69
C VAL A 56 9.37 -10.08 6.41
N LEU A 57 10.19 -11.13 6.23
CA LEU A 57 10.96 -11.34 5.02
C LEU A 57 10.08 -11.57 3.79
N ASP A 58 8.98 -12.31 3.94
CA ASP A 58 8.01 -12.54 2.87
C ASP A 58 7.35 -11.23 2.42
N ASP A 59 6.91 -10.39 3.37
CA ASP A 59 6.37 -9.07 3.08
C ASP A 59 7.41 -8.17 2.38
N CYS A 60 8.67 -8.22 2.80
CA CYS A 60 9.76 -7.49 2.14
C CYS A 60 9.99 -7.98 0.71
N SER A 61 9.92 -9.30 0.47
CA SER A 61 10.01 -9.88 -0.87
C SER A 61 8.86 -9.41 -1.76
N ARG A 62 7.64 -9.42 -1.23
CA ARG A 62 6.44 -8.95 -1.95
C ARG A 62 6.51 -7.47 -2.28
N LEU A 63 6.97 -6.62 -1.35
CA LEU A 63 7.19 -5.21 -1.62
C LEU A 63 8.26 -4.99 -2.70
N ARG A 64 9.34 -5.78 -2.68
CA ARG A 64 10.40 -5.73 -3.70
C ARG A 64 9.86 -6.06 -5.08
N GLU A 65 9.05 -7.11 -5.22
CA GLU A 65 8.44 -7.49 -6.50
C GLU A 65 7.56 -6.36 -7.06
N ILE A 66 6.78 -5.70 -6.20
CA ILE A 66 5.96 -4.54 -6.58
C ILE A 66 6.84 -3.40 -7.11
N VAL A 67 7.90 -3.03 -6.38
CA VAL A 67 8.81 -1.95 -6.78
C VAL A 67 9.53 -2.29 -8.10
N GLN A 68 9.89 -3.56 -8.30
CA GLN A 68 10.51 -4.03 -9.54
C GLN A 68 9.54 -4.03 -10.73
N SER A 69 8.24 -4.20 -10.50
CA SER A 69 7.21 -4.15 -11.54
C SER A 69 7.00 -2.74 -12.13
N PHE A 70 7.50 -1.70 -11.45
CA PHE A 70 7.26 -0.33 -11.88
C PHE A 70 7.91 0.00 -13.22
N PRO A 71 7.21 0.75 -14.09
CA PRO A 71 7.74 1.12 -15.40
C PRO A 71 9.04 1.91 -15.25
N LYS A 72 9.99 1.70 -16.16
CA LYS A 72 11.31 2.39 -16.14
C LYS A 72 11.18 3.91 -16.26
N ARG A 73 10.17 4.38 -16.98
CA ARG A 73 9.83 5.80 -17.14
C ARG A 73 8.58 6.10 -16.34
N ARG A 74 8.72 6.94 -15.31
CA ARG A 74 7.61 7.33 -14.42
C ARG A 74 7.42 8.83 -14.54
N TYR A 75 6.16 9.25 -14.55
CA TYR A 75 5.75 10.66 -14.46
C TYR A 75 5.24 10.98 -13.04
N TYR A 76 5.57 10.13 -12.07
CA TYR A 76 5.16 10.25 -10.68
C TYR A 76 6.28 9.81 -9.75
N GLU A 77 6.30 10.39 -8.56
CA GLU A 77 7.15 9.96 -7.44
C GLU A 77 6.33 9.02 -6.53
N PRO A 78 6.73 7.76 -6.34
CA PRO A 78 6.00 6.83 -5.50
C PRO A 78 6.23 7.15 -4.02
N SER A 79 5.15 7.39 -3.29
CA SER A 79 5.10 7.39 -1.83
C SER A 79 4.61 6.04 -1.33
N LEU A 80 5.14 5.57 -0.20
CA LEU A 80 4.76 4.30 0.43
C LEU A 80 4.11 4.56 1.79
N LEU A 81 2.90 4.04 1.97
CA LEU A 81 2.23 3.93 3.25
C LEU A 81 2.20 2.45 3.66
N VAL A 82 2.85 2.12 4.77
CA VAL A 82 2.89 0.77 5.33
C VAL A 82 1.89 0.68 6.49
N ILE A 83 1.04 -0.35 6.48
CA ILE A 83 0.14 -0.68 7.58
C ILE A 83 0.67 -1.93 8.26
N CYS A 84 1.17 -1.77 9.49
CA CYS A 84 1.56 -2.86 10.38
C CYS A 84 0.45 -3.07 11.43
N TRP A 85 0.26 -4.31 11.86
CA TRP A 85 -0.69 -4.72 12.88
C TRP A 85 0.01 -4.86 14.23
#